data_AF-A0AAJ2NT23-F1
#
_entry.id   AF-A0AAJ2NT23-F1
#
_cell.length_a   1.000
_cell.length_b   1.000
_cell.length_c   1.000
_cell.angle_alpha   90.00
_cell.angle_beta   90.00
_cell.angle_gamma   90.00
#
_symmetry.space_group_name_H-M   'P 1'
#
loop_
_entity.id
_entity.type
_entity.pdbx_description
1 polymer ?
#
loop_
_entity_poly.entity_id
_entity_poly.type
_entity_poly.pdbx_seq_one_letter_code
_entity_poly.pdbx_strand_id
1 'polypeptide(L)'
;PNLRTARGHLVNQIIGELNRRTTRSTIQNHSAFHAFVSTIEPKTIDEALKDEDWVLAMQEELNQFVRNDVWDLVPCHSGQTIIGTKWVLC
;
A
#
# COMPACT_ATOMS: atom_id res chain seq x y z
N PRO A 1 -37.74 4.00 17.05
CA PRO A 1 -36.94 3.03 17.83
C PRO A 1 -35.47 3.46 17.88
N ASN A 2 -35.04 3.91 19.07
CA ASN A 2 -33.78 4.61 19.30
C ASN A 2 -32.58 3.66 19.20
N LEU A 3 -31.74 3.83 18.17
CA LEU A 3 -30.49 3.06 18.05
C LEU A 3 -29.40 3.75 18.88
N ARG A 4 -29.09 3.15 20.02
CA ARG A 4 -28.09 3.60 20.98
C ARG A 4 -26.70 3.47 20.35
N THR A 5 -26.19 4.52 19.73
CA THR A 5 -24.82 4.54 19.20
C THR A 5 -23.84 4.39 20.36
N ALA A 6 -22.95 3.41 20.27
CA ALA A 6 -21.81 3.32 21.15
C ALA A 6 -20.95 4.57 20.93
N ARG A 7 -20.78 5.37 21.98
CA ARG A 7 -19.85 6.51 22.05
C ARG A 7 -20.01 7.57 20.94
N GLY A 8 -21.11 8.32 20.96
CA GLY A 8 -21.15 9.70 20.42
C GLY A 8 -20.89 9.93 18.92
N HIS A 9 -20.65 8.89 18.11
CA HIS A 9 -20.47 9.05 16.67
C HIS A 9 -21.83 9.18 15.96
N LEU A 10 -21.91 10.12 15.02
CA LEU A 10 -23.11 10.33 14.23
C LEU A 10 -23.27 9.19 13.22
N VAL A 11 -24.49 8.67 13.07
CA VAL A 11 -24.78 7.51 12.19
C VAL A 11 -24.42 7.79 10.72
N ASN A 12 -24.47 9.04 10.30
CA ASN A 12 -24.09 9.48 8.95
C ASN A 12 -22.57 9.44 8.69
N GLN A 13 -21.74 9.24 9.71
CA GLN A 13 -20.29 9.08 9.57
C GLN A 13 -19.86 7.60 9.42
N ILE A 14 -20.81 6.66 9.48
CA ILE A 14 -20.54 5.24 9.34
C ILE A 14 -20.41 4.92 7.85
N ILE A 15 -19.19 4.68 7.39
CA ILE A 15 -18.91 4.20 6.03
C ILE A 15 -19.31 2.72 5.96
N GLY A 16 -20.40 2.43 5.24
CA GLY A 16 -20.93 1.08 5.05
C GLY A 16 -22.35 0.90 5.60
N GLU A 17 -23.04 -0.15 5.14
CA GLU A 17 -24.41 -0.44 5.56
C GLU A 17 -24.47 -1.04 6.97
N LEU A 18 -25.09 -0.32 7.91
CA LEU A 18 -25.20 -0.70 9.33
C LEU A 18 -25.91 -2.05 9.56
N ASN A 19 -26.79 -2.44 8.63
CA ASN A 19 -27.55 -3.69 8.71
C ASN A 19 -26.91 -4.84 7.93
N ARG A 20 -25.83 -4.59 7.17
CA ARG A 20 -25.20 -5.59 6.33
C ARG A 20 -24.25 -6.44 7.17
N ARG A 21 -24.70 -7.64 7.52
CA ARG A 21 -23.83 -8.65 8.15
C ARG A 21 -23.05 -9.40 7.07
N THR A 22 -21.76 -9.13 6.98
CA THR A 22 -20.83 -9.89 6.13
C THR A 22 -20.07 -10.87 7.02
N THR A 23 -20.04 -12.14 6.63
CA THR A 23 -19.22 -13.16 7.30
C THR A 23 -17.80 -13.12 6.74
N ARG A 24 -16.79 -13.57 7.50
CA ARG A 24 -15.43 -13.69 6.96
C ARG A 24 -15.37 -14.54 5.67
N SER A 25 -16.27 -15.52 5.53
CA SER A 25 -16.40 -16.36 4.33
C SER A 25 -16.97 -15.63 3.11
N THR A 26 -17.79 -14.58 3.27
CA THR A 26 -18.30 -13.77 2.14
C THR A 26 -17.26 -12.78 1.63
N ILE A 27 -16.35 -12.34 2.50
CA ILE A 27 -15.22 -11.47 2.13
C ILE A 27 -14.15 -12.24 1.33
N GLN A 28 -13.96 -13.53 1.60
CA GLN A 28 -12.99 -14.39 0.88
C GLN A 28 -13.22 -14.43 -0.64
N ASN A 29 -14.46 -14.32 -1.11
CA ASN A 29 -14.76 -14.33 -2.55
C ASN A 29 -14.43 -13.00 -3.26
N HIS A 30 -14.27 -11.90 -2.50
CA HIS A 30 -13.86 -10.60 -3.04
C HIS A 30 -12.34 -10.39 -3.06
N SER A 31 -11.57 -11.28 -2.41
CA SER A 31 -10.13 -11.12 -2.21
C SER A 31 -9.27 -11.98 -3.13
N ALA A 32 -9.76 -12.33 -4.32
CA ALA A 32 -9.00 -13.15 -5.27
C ALA A 32 -7.98 -12.35 -6.12
N PHE A 33 -7.88 -11.02 -5.97
CA PHE A 33 -7.15 -10.16 -6.91
C PHE A 33 -6.24 -9.10 -6.26
N HIS A 34 -5.53 -9.39 -5.17
CA HIS A 34 -4.69 -8.36 -4.52
C HIS A 34 -3.31 -8.84 -4.04
N ALA A 35 -2.68 -9.72 -4.81
CA ALA A 35 -1.23 -9.93 -4.69
C ALA A 35 -0.70 -10.29 -6.07
N PHE A 36 -0.42 -9.26 -6.88
CA PHE A 36 0.25 -9.42 -8.15
C PHE A 36 1.75 -9.34 -7.89
N VAL A 37 2.27 -10.35 -7.18
CA VAL A 37 3.70 -10.44 -6.93
C VAL A 37 4.37 -10.64 -8.28
N SER A 38 5.23 -9.70 -8.68
CA SER A 38 6.04 -9.85 -9.89
C SER A 38 6.83 -11.17 -9.81
N THR A 39 6.65 -12.02 -10.81
CA THR A 39 7.25 -13.36 -10.86
C THR A 39 8.76 -13.34 -11.13
N ILE A 40 9.31 -12.20 -11.57
CA ILE A 40 10.72 -12.04 -11.94
C ILE A 40 11.26 -10.75 -11.32
N GLU A 41 11.94 -10.89 -10.18
CA GLU A 41 12.64 -9.79 -9.49
C GLU A 41 13.93 -9.41 -10.26
N PRO A 42 14.09 -8.14 -10.70
CA PRO A 42 15.32 -7.66 -11.32
C PRO A 42 16.44 -7.66 -10.29
N LYS A 43 17.64 -8.08 -10.69
CA LYS A 43 18.79 -8.17 -9.78
C LYS A 43 19.58 -6.88 -9.73
N THR A 44 19.39 -6.02 -10.72
CA THR A 44 20.09 -4.75 -10.88
C THR A 44 19.13 -3.62 -11.21
N ILE A 45 19.54 -2.39 -10.88
CA ILE A 45 18.76 -1.18 -11.20
C ILE A 45 18.60 -1.05 -12.72
N ASP A 46 19.64 -1.36 -13.50
CA ASP A 46 19.59 -1.28 -14.96
C ASP A 46 18.61 -2.28 -15.58
N GLU A 47 18.40 -3.44 -14.97
CA GLU A 47 17.36 -4.39 -15.39
C GLU A 47 15.96 -3.86 -15.06
N ALA A 48 15.77 -3.33 -13.85
CA ALA A 48 14.49 -2.76 -13.44
C ALA A 48 14.09 -1.55 -14.30
N LEU A 49 15.05 -0.70 -14.67
CA LEU A 49 14.79 0.49 -15.49
C LEU A 49 14.45 0.18 -16.95
N LYS A 50 14.75 -1.02 -17.44
CA LYS A 50 14.40 -1.44 -18.81
C LYS A 50 12.98 -1.94 -18.93
N ASP A 51 12.34 -2.25 -17.82
CA ASP A 51 10.98 -2.75 -17.77
C ASP A 51 10.04 -1.64 -17.30
N GLU A 52 9.07 -1.30 -18.15
CA GLU A 52 8.13 -0.21 -17.90
C GLU A 52 7.25 -0.48 -16.68
N ASP A 53 6.88 -1.75 -16.42
CA ASP A 53 6.06 -2.12 -15.26
C ASP A 53 6.83 -1.89 -13.96
N TRP A 54 8.13 -2.20 -13.94
CA TRP A 54 9.00 -1.92 -12.80
C TRP A 54 9.19 -0.42 -12.56
N VAL A 55 9.37 0.36 -13.62
CA VAL A 55 9.46 1.82 -13.53
C VAL A 55 8.17 2.43 -12.99
N LEU A 56 7.02 1.99 -13.50
CA LEU A 56 5.71 2.44 -13.04
C LEU A 56 5.52 2.11 -11.55
N ALA A 57 5.82 0.88 -11.14
CA ALA A 57 5.69 0.43 -9.76
C ALA A 57 6.59 1.25 -8.81
N MET A 58 7.86 1.45 -9.16
CA MET A 58 8.78 2.31 -8.39
C MET A 58 8.23 3.73 -8.24
N GLN A 59 7.70 4.31 -9.32
CA GLN A 59 7.18 5.66 -9.30
C GLN A 59 5.91 5.78 -8.45
N GLU A 60 5.02 4.79 -8.50
CA GLU A 60 3.81 4.75 -7.68
C GLU A 60 4.15 4.64 -6.19
N GLU A 61 5.09 3.78 -5.82
CA GLU A 61 5.54 3.64 -4.44
C GLU A 61 6.23 4.92 -3.93
N LEU A 62 7.11 5.53 -4.73
CA LEU A 62 7.70 6.84 -4.41
C LEU A 62 6.63 7.92 -4.17
N ASN A 63 5.59 7.95 -5.01
CA ASN A 63 4.48 8.87 -4.84
C ASN A 63 3.72 8.62 -3.53
N GLN A 64 3.60 7.37 -3.08
CA GLN A 64 2.99 7.05 -1.79
C GLN A 64 3.82 7.56 -0.62
N PHE A 65 5.15 7.50 -0.68
CA PHE A 65 5.98 8.07 0.39
C PHE A 65 5.80 9.58 0.51
N VAL A 66 5.77 10.28 -0.63
CA VAL A 66 5.53 11.73 -0.65
C VAL A 66 4.14 12.08 -0.12
N ARG A 67 3.10 11.34 -0.53
CA ARG A 67 1.73 11.57 -0.05
C ARG A 67 1.58 11.34 1.45
N ASN A 68 2.27 10.34 1.99
CA ASN A 68 2.18 9.96 3.39
C ASN A 68 3.18 10.70 4.28
N ASP A 69 4.06 11.52 3.71
CA ASP A 69 5.09 12.31 4.41
C ASP A 69 5.96 11.45 5.35
N VAL A 70 6.30 10.25 4.88
CA VAL A 70 6.98 9.23 5.69
C VAL A 70 8.50 9.19 5.47
N TRP A 71 8.98 9.76 4.36
CA TRP A 71 10.39 9.70 3.95
C TRP A 71 10.85 11.03 3.35
N ASP A 72 12.04 11.49 3.77
CA ASP A 72 12.74 12.64 3.19
C ASP A 72 13.93 12.18 2.35
N LEU A 73 14.09 12.74 1.15
CA LEU A 73 15.27 12.49 0.33
C LEU A 73 16.43 13.37 0.82
N VAL A 74 17.43 12.74 1.42
CA VAL A 74 18.63 13.43 1.96
C VAL A 74 19.86 13.09 1.10
N PRO A 75 20.73 14.05 0.77
CA PRO A 75 21.96 13.77 0.04
C PRO A 75 22.85 12.79 0.83
N CYS A 76 23.53 11.91 0.09
CA CYS A 76 24.50 11.00 0.71
C CYS A 76 25.68 11.78 1.28
N HIS A 77 25.95 11.62 2.57
CA HIS A 77 27.11 12.20 3.22
C HIS A 77 28.36 11.35 2.92
N SER A 78 29.48 12.00 2.62
CA SER A 78 30.73 11.29 2.37
C SER A 78 31.19 10.55 3.63
N GLY A 79 31.49 9.25 3.50
CA GLY A 79 31.94 8.39 4.60
C GLY A 79 30.84 7.62 5.34
N GLN A 80 29.57 7.73 4.93
CA GLN A 80 28.50 6.89 5.47
C GLN A 80 28.24 5.68 4.57
N THR A 81 28.04 4.51 5.17
CA THR A 81 27.57 3.32 4.47
C THR A 81 26.09 3.47 4.19
N ILE A 82 25.72 3.58 2.92
CA ILE A 82 24.31 3.52 2.51
C ILE A 82 23.80 2.11 2.81
N ILE A 83 22.82 2.00 3.71
CA ILE A 83 22.11 0.74 3.94
C ILE A 83 21.05 0.62 2.84
N GLY A 84 21.20 -0.37 1.98
CA GLY A 84 20.20 -0.67 0.96
C GLY A 84 18.89 -1.11 1.61
N THR A 85 17.76 -0.63 1.08
CA THR A 85 16.44 -1.19 1.40
C THR A 85 16.10 -2.25 0.37
N LYS A 86 15.69 -3.45 0.83
CA LYS A 86 15.15 -4.46 -0.08
C LYS A 86 13.66 -4.15 -0.28
N TRP A 87 13.31 -3.82 -1.52
CA TRP A 87 11.94 -3.53 -1.92
C TRP A 87 11.18 -4.84 -2.13
N VAL A 88 9.96 -4.92 -1.59
CA VAL A 88 9.04 -6.03 -1.85
C VAL A 88 7.81 -5.44 -2.52
N LEU A 89 7.75 -5.56 -3.84
CA LEU A 89 6.59 -5.13 -4.63
C LEU A 89 5.55 -6.26 -4.65
N CYS A 90 4.29 -5.94 -4.32
CA CYS A 90 3.17 -6.87 -4.14
C CYS A 90 2.13 -6.80 -5.27
#